data_AF-A0A9W9ZI33-F1
#
_entry.id   AF-A0A9W9ZI33-F1
#
_cell.length_a   1.000
_cell.length_b   1.000
_cell.length_c   1.000
_cell.angle_alpha   90.00
_cell.angle_beta   90.00
_cell.angle_gamma   90.00
#
_symmetry.space_group_name_H-M   'P 1'
#
loop_
_entity.id
_entity.type
_entity.pdbx_description
1 polymer ?
#
loop_
_entity_poly.entity_id
_entity_poly.type
_entity_poly.pdbx_seq_one_letter_code
_entity_poly.pdbx_strand_id
1 'polypeptide(L)'
;CERVIHCLAQQASEKIDRTRAHAGEIFIRLLYMDSPHLPHIPHHKELLEIFPRNECLEMNWSAPAECFPRITKLLGLPSYRRPVLLGLTVSVGGLTESLVRHSYTSLLSFLKGVSSREEDLTTFAETLLEIYRTNEKNDRIIVPLFKMLDMLFSNGCFELFTQDESHPFPQAVLNLTKKEIFKLGDARKLITSVNVFCGLLQFPGVTRMKSFQQLCIFLCHKYPQVRKTTADQLYAATLTYDDIIPAESLDDVSIILSETSWDASIEELRIIRNRLCDMLGIPHPVLKSSTAKTSVKIKKDELESYKDLVSRGF
;
A
#
# COMPACT_ATOMS: atom_id res chain seq x y z
N CYS A 1 -4.78 12.86 29.09
CA CYS A 1 -5.81 13.40 28.18
C CYS A 1 -5.45 13.15 26.72
N GLU A 2 -4.23 13.47 26.32
CA GLU A 2 -3.68 13.28 24.96
C GLU A 2 -4.04 11.95 24.29
N ARG A 3 -3.66 10.80 24.88
CA ARG A 3 -3.97 9.48 24.28
C ARG A 3 -5.46 9.25 24.04
N VAL A 4 -6.33 9.72 24.95
CA VAL A 4 -7.79 9.58 24.81
C VAL A 4 -8.26 10.39 23.61
N ILE A 5 -7.82 11.63 23.50
CA ILE A 5 -8.16 12.55 22.41
C ILE A 5 -7.64 12.03 21.05
N HIS A 6 -6.44 11.44 21.01
CA HIS A 6 -5.92 10.78 19.80
C HIS A 6 -6.74 9.55 19.39
N CYS A 7 -7.13 8.70 20.35
CA CYS A 7 -7.98 7.54 20.08
C CYS A 7 -9.36 7.98 19.55
N LEU A 8 -9.95 9.02 20.13
CA LEU A 8 -11.22 9.58 19.67
C LEU A 8 -11.11 10.16 18.26
N ALA A 9 -10.05 10.92 17.97
CA ALA A 9 -9.80 11.45 16.62
C ALA A 9 -9.64 10.33 15.59
N GLN A 10 -8.90 9.26 15.93
CA GLN A 10 -8.80 8.08 15.08
C GLN A 10 -10.17 7.44 14.85
N GLN A 11 -10.90 7.09 15.90
CA GLN A 11 -12.21 6.44 15.79
C GLN A 11 -13.24 7.30 15.04
N ALA A 12 -13.17 8.63 15.20
CA ALA A 12 -13.97 9.59 14.45
C ALA A 12 -13.58 9.69 12.95
N SER A 13 -12.48 9.05 12.54
CA SER A 13 -12.06 8.95 11.14
C SER A 13 -12.25 7.55 10.54
N GLU A 14 -12.73 6.58 11.33
CA GLU A 14 -12.91 5.18 10.91
C GLU A 14 -14.27 4.92 10.23
N LYS A 15 -14.34 3.75 9.58
CA LYS A 15 -15.42 3.36 8.68
C LYS A 15 -16.78 3.06 9.32
N ILE A 16 -16.83 2.78 10.63
CA ILE A 16 -18.06 2.33 11.30
C ILE A 16 -18.85 3.55 11.78
N ASP A 17 -19.98 3.84 11.15
CA ASP A 17 -20.79 5.03 11.41
C ASP A 17 -21.12 5.24 12.89
N ARG A 18 -21.54 4.17 13.60
CA ARG A 18 -21.85 4.25 15.03
C ARG A 18 -20.63 4.58 15.89
N THR A 19 -19.47 4.02 15.56
CA THR A 19 -18.22 4.27 16.29
C THR A 19 -17.75 5.70 16.04
N ARG A 20 -17.75 6.10 14.77
CA ARG A 20 -17.41 7.44 14.34
C ARG A 20 -18.30 8.50 14.99
N ALA A 21 -19.62 8.25 15.01
CA ALA A 21 -20.60 9.12 15.64
C ALA A 21 -20.28 9.36 17.13
N HIS A 22 -20.12 8.27 17.88
CA HIS A 22 -19.89 8.35 19.31
C HIS A 22 -18.52 8.95 19.66
N ALA A 23 -17.47 8.57 18.92
CA ALA A 23 -16.14 9.09 19.13
C ALA A 23 -16.05 10.59 18.83
N GLY A 24 -16.68 11.04 17.74
CA GLY A 24 -16.74 12.46 17.36
C GLY A 24 -17.53 13.31 18.35
N GLU A 25 -18.67 12.81 18.83
CA GLU A 25 -19.47 13.48 19.85
C GLU A 25 -18.67 13.64 21.17
N ILE A 26 -18.01 12.58 21.63
CA ILE A 26 -17.14 12.66 22.82
C ILE A 26 -15.96 13.59 22.58
N PHE A 27 -15.34 13.55 21.40
CA PHE A 27 -14.23 14.43 21.05
C PHE A 27 -14.61 15.91 21.20
N ILE A 28 -15.75 16.32 20.63
CA ILE A 28 -16.23 17.71 20.73
C ILE A 28 -16.64 18.07 22.15
N ARG A 29 -17.30 17.18 22.88
CA ARG A 29 -17.66 17.42 24.28
C ARG A 29 -16.43 17.64 25.16
N LEU A 30 -15.38 16.85 24.96
CA LEU A 30 -14.12 17.01 25.69
C LEU A 30 -13.37 18.29 25.27
N LEU A 31 -13.40 18.65 23.98
CA LEU A 31 -12.78 19.86 23.44
C LEU A 31 -13.35 21.14 24.08
N TYR A 32 -14.65 21.13 24.36
CA TYR A 32 -15.42 22.23 24.93
C TYR A 32 -15.79 22.03 26.41
N MET A 33 -15.14 21.10 27.10
CA MET A 33 -15.44 20.83 28.50
C MET A 33 -14.86 21.95 29.37
N ASP A 34 -15.75 22.74 29.97
CA ASP A 34 -15.39 23.90 30.78
C ASP A 34 -15.32 23.57 32.30
N SER A 35 -15.90 22.44 32.76
CA SER A 35 -15.93 22.06 34.18
C SER A 35 -16.08 20.54 34.42
N PRO A 36 -15.03 19.85 34.93
CA PRO A 36 -13.66 20.34 35.04
C PRO A 36 -13.06 20.57 33.66
N HIS A 37 -12.28 21.64 33.49
CA HIS A 37 -11.54 21.86 32.25
C HIS A 37 -10.56 20.71 32.01
N LEU A 38 -10.49 20.20 30.77
CA LEU A 38 -9.56 19.12 30.43
C LEU A 38 -8.18 19.70 30.11
N PRO A 39 -7.16 19.52 30.98
CA PRO A 39 -5.85 20.09 30.72
C PRO A 39 -5.12 19.32 29.61
N HIS A 40 -4.18 20.00 28.94
CA HIS A 40 -3.23 19.43 27.99
C HIS A 40 -3.88 18.71 26.79
N ILE A 41 -4.88 19.35 26.16
CA ILE A 41 -5.31 18.96 24.82
C ILE A 41 -4.25 19.47 23.82
N PRO A 42 -3.57 18.60 23.05
CA PRO A 42 -2.61 19.05 22.04
C PRO A 42 -3.29 19.94 20.99
N HIS A 43 -2.60 21.01 20.55
CA HIS A 43 -3.13 21.93 19.52
C HIS A 43 -4.54 22.46 19.82
N HIS A 44 -4.86 22.73 21.10
CA HIS A 44 -6.23 23.08 21.50
C HIS A 44 -6.79 24.27 20.72
N LYS A 45 -5.99 25.31 20.49
CA LYS A 45 -6.41 26.50 19.74
C LYS A 45 -6.80 26.13 18.29
N GLU A 46 -5.95 25.39 17.61
CA GLU A 46 -6.17 24.97 16.23
C GLU A 46 -7.39 24.03 16.10
N LEU A 47 -7.62 23.17 17.11
CA LEU A 47 -8.83 22.35 17.16
C LEU A 47 -10.11 23.17 17.30
N LEU A 48 -10.09 24.25 18.09
CA LEU A 48 -11.23 25.16 18.21
C LEU A 48 -11.53 25.88 16.88
N GLU A 49 -10.49 26.20 16.11
CA GLU A 49 -10.62 26.79 14.77
C GLU A 49 -11.18 25.76 13.75
N ILE A 50 -10.74 24.50 13.82
CA ILE A 50 -11.22 23.42 12.94
C ILE A 50 -12.67 23.02 13.28
N PHE A 51 -13.02 23.06 14.57
CA PHE A 51 -14.34 22.65 15.07
C PHE A 51 -15.05 23.78 15.83
N PRO A 52 -15.52 24.86 15.17
CA PRO A 52 -16.24 25.94 15.83
C PRO A 52 -17.47 25.43 16.61
N ARG A 53 -17.67 25.93 17.83
CA ARG A 53 -18.67 25.43 18.79
C ARG A 53 -20.09 25.43 18.20
N ASN A 54 -20.45 26.53 17.55
CA ASN A 54 -21.76 26.76 16.91
C ASN A 54 -22.04 25.80 15.73
N GLU A 55 -21.00 25.26 15.10
CA GLU A 55 -21.13 24.38 13.93
C GLU A 55 -20.99 22.90 14.30
N CYS A 56 -20.20 22.59 15.34
CA CYS A 56 -19.77 21.22 15.61
C CYS A 56 -20.46 20.53 16.79
N LEU A 57 -21.16 21.27 17.65
CA LEU A 57 -21.91 20.68 18.77
C LEU A 57 -23.06 19.78 18.31
N GLU A 58 -23.74 20.15 17.22
CA GLU A 58 -24.88 19.41 16.66
C GLU A 58 -24.55 18.73 15.33
N MET A 59 -23.25 18.66 14.96
CA MET A 59 -22.82 18.06 13.70
C MET A 59 -23.17 16.57 13.65
N ASN A 60 -23.66 16.11 12.51
CA ASN A 60 -23.98 14.69 12.33
C ASN A 60 -22.70 13.89 12.02
N TRP A 61 -22.00 13.45 13.06
CA TRP A 61 -20.81 12.63 12.95
C TRP A 61 -21.04 11.27 12.27
N SER A 62 -22.29 10.79 12.19
CA SER A 62 -22.60 9.58 11.44
C SER A 62 -22.54 9.80 9.92
N ALA A 63 -22.74 11.04 9.43
CA ALA A 63 -22.73 11.39 8.02
C ALA A 63 -21.29 11.64 7.51
N PRO A 64 -20.75 10.80 6.61
CA PRO A 64 -19.41 10.99 6.03
C PRO A 64 -19.18 12.38 5.42
N ALA A 65 -20.20 12.93 4.75
CA ALA A 65 -20.12 14.21 4.06
C ALA A 65 -19.87 15.39 5.00
N GLU A 66 -20.31 15.30 6.25
CA GLU A 66 -20.14 16.36 7.25
C GLU A 66 -18.82 16.18 8.03
N CYS A 67 -18.49 14.95 8.41
CA CYS A 67 -17.36 14.70 9.31
C CYS A 67 -15.99 14.74 8.61
N PHE A 68 -15.85 14.12 7.43
CA PHE A 68 -14.55 13.96 6.79
C PHE A 68 -13.88 15.28 6.39
N PRO A 69 -14.59 16.30 5.86
CA PRO A 69 -13.97 17.59 5.52
C PRO A 69 -13.33 18.31 6.70
N ARG A 70 -13.81 18.06 7.94
CA ARG A 70 -13.19 18.61 9.15
C ARG A 70 -12.10 17.69 9.69
N ILE A 71 -12.37 16.39 9.76
CA ILE A 71 -11.43 15.39 10.27
C ILE A 71 -10.11 15.40 9.50
N THR A 72 -10.14 15.58 8.17
CA THR A 72 -8.89 15.60 7.38
C THR A 72 -8.03 16.82 7.66
N LYS A 73 -8.58 17.93 8.18
CA LYS A 73 -7.79 19.10 8.60
C LYS A 73 -6.84 18.78 9.76
N LEU A 74 -7.14 17.76 10.57
CA LEU A 74 -6.29 17.34 11.69
C LEU A 74 -4.98 16.73 11.20
N LEU A 75 -4.90 16.30 9.93
CA LEU A 75 -3.65 15.83 9.32
C LEU A 75 -2.56 16.92 9.29
N GLY A 76 -2.96 18.19 9.32
CA GLY A 76 -2.04 19.33 9.45
C GLY A 76 -1.42 19.46 10.85
N LEU A 77 -1.98 18.79 11.86
CA LEU A 77 -1.52 18.86 13.25
C LEU A 77 -0.65 17.63 13.58
N PRO A 78 0.64 17.79 13.94
CA PRO A 78 1.56 16.67 14.16
C PRO A 78 1.04 15.61 15.13
N SER A 79 0.42 16.03 16.25
CA SER A 79 -0.09 15.11 17.28
C SER A 79 -1.25 14.22 16.78
N TYR A 80 -1.99 14.69 15.76
CA TYR A 80 -3.19 14.02 15.25
C TYR A 80 -2.97 13.31 13.91
N ARG A 81 -1.90 13.64 13.19
CA ARG A 81 -1.66 13.16 11.82
C ARG A 81 -1.70 11.64 11.71
N ARG A 82 -0.91 10.94 12.54
CA ARG A 82 -0.85 9.47 12.54
C ARG A 82 -2.18 8.81 12.92
N PRO A 83 -2.82 9.11 14.09
CA PRO A 83 -4.08 8.47 14.45
C PRO A 83 -5.19 8.72 13.43
N VAL A 84 -5.30 9.94 12.90
CA VAL A 84 -6.31 10.27 11.89
C VAL A 84 -6.02 9.59 10.55
N LEU A 85 -4.77 9.57 10.09
CA LEU A 85 -4.43 8.87 8.84
C LEU A 85 -4.67 7.36 8.95
N LEU A 86 -4.44 6.76 10.12
CA LEU A 86 -4.75 5.35 10.37
C LEU A 86 -6.25 5.06 10.29
N GLY A 87 -7.11 5.91 10.87
CA GLY A 87 -8.55 5.72 10.76
C GLY A 87 -9.07 6.02 9.35
N LEU A 88 -8.54 7.05 8.67
CA LEU A 88 -8.83 7.32 7.27
C LEU A 88 -8.44 6.17 6.35
N THR A 89 -7.35 5.45 6.64
CA THR A 89 -6.90 4.27 5.87
C THR A 89 -8.01 3.25 5.69
N VAL A 90 -8.75 2.94 6.77
CA VAL A 90 -9.83 1.96 6.71
C VAL A 90 -11.13 2.51 6.11
N SER A 91 -11.30 3.83 6.07
CA SER A 91 -12.47 4.50 5.49
C SER A 91 -12.33 4.65 3.98
N VAL A 92 -11.19 5.17 3.52
CA VAL A 92 -10.85 5.35 2.10
C VAL A 92 -10.73 4.01 1.41
N GLY A 93 -10.03 3.04 2.01
CA GLY A 93 -9.93 1.68 1.49
C GLY A 93 -11.14 0.79 1.84
N GLY A 94 -12.27 1.40 2.21
CA GLY A 94 -13.48 0.74 2.65
C GLY A 94 -14.21 -0.06 1.55
N LEU A 95 -15.44 -0.45 1.86
CA LEU A 95 -16.32 -1.21 0.95
C LEU A 95 -17.55 -0.42 0.51
N THR A 96 -18.03 0.48 1.35
CA THR A 96 -19.26 1.25 1.08
C THR A 96 -18.96 2.48 0.24
N GLU A 97 -19.62 2.61 -0.91
CA GLU A 97 -19.38 3.67 -1.88
C GLU A 97 -19.47 5.08 -1.28
N SER A 98 -20.53 5.39 -0.52
CA SER A 98 -20.71 6.72 0.08
C SER A 98 -19.58 7.08 1.06
N LEU A 99 -19.19 6.14 1.92
CA LEU A 99 -18.08 6.32 2.87
C LEU A 99 -16.76 6.55 2.13
N VAL A 100 -16.46 5.70 1.15
CA VAL A 100 -15.24 5.80 0.34
C VAL A 100 -15.22 7.14 -0.37
N ARG A 101 -16.31 7.52 -1.06
CA ARG A 101 -16.42 8.79 -1.79
C ARG A 101 -16.11 10.00 -0.91
N HIS A 102 -16.74 10.14 0.26
CA HIS A 102 -16.55 11.32 1.09
C HIS A 102 -15.21 11.36 1.82
N SER A 103 -14.69 10.20 2.27
CA SER A 103 -13.35 10.13 2.87
C SER A 103 -12.25 10.37 1.84
N TYR A 104 -12.40 9.81 0.63
CA TYR A 104 -11.55 10.04 -0.54
C TYR A 104 -11.47 11.52 -0.89
N THR A 105 -12.62 12.17 -1.13
CA THR A 105 -12.64 13.56 -1.61
C THR A 105 -12.07 14.52 -0.58
N SER A 106 -12.36 14.29 0.70
CA SER A 106 -11.83 15.10 1.80
C SER A 106 -10.33 14.94 1.97
N LEU A 107 -9.79 13.73 1.80
CA LEU A 107 -8.35 13.49 1.88
C LEU A 107 -7.61 14.11 0.69
N LEU A 108 -8.14 13.95 -0.53
CA LEU A 108 -7.57 14.61 -1.71
C LEU A 108 -7.61 16.13 -1.58
N SER A 109 -8.71 16.70 -1.06
CA SER A 109 -8.80 18.14 -0.81
C SER A 109 -7.74 18.62 0.18
N PHE A 110 -7.47 17.85 1.24
CA PHE A 110 -6.39 18.16 2.17
C PHE A 110 -5.03 18.11 1.47
N LEU A 111 -4.76 17.04 0.72
CA LEU A 111 -3.48 16.84 0.03
C LEU A 111 -3.21 17.92 -1.02
N LYS A 112 -4.21 18.35 -1.80
CA LYS A 112 -4.08 19.49 -2.72
C LYS A 112 -3.64 20.78 -2.04
N GLY A 113 -3.98 20.96 -0.75
CA GLY A 113 -3.57 22.10 0.05
C GLY A 113 -2.11 22.04 0.52
N VAL A 114 -1.52 20.84 0.63
CA VAL A 114 -0.15 20.63 1.13
C VAL A 114 0.83 20.12 0.07
N SER A 115 0.34 19.64 -1.07
CA SER A 115 1.14 19.05 -2.16
C SER A 115 1.98 20.08 -2.93
N SER A 116 1.92 21.37 -2.58
CA SER A 116 2.78 22.42 -3.12
C SER A 116 4.10 22.56 -2.34
N ARG A 117 4.22 21.92 -1.17
CA ARG A 117 5.41 21.96 -0.31
C ARG A 117 5.93 20.54 -0.09
N GLU A 118 7.13 20.29 -0.59
CA GLU A 118 7.75 18.96 -0.51
C GLU A 118 7.93 18.48 0.94
N GLU A 119 8.24 19.38 1.89
CA GLU A 119 8.40 19.05 3.31
C GLU A 119 7.09 18.53 3.96
N ASP A 120 5.97 19.21 3.68
CA ASP A 120 4.66 18.81 4.21
C ASP A 120 4.21 17.46 3.62
N LEU A 121 4.44 17.28 2.31
CA LEU A 121 4.16 16.02 1.61
C LEU A 121 5.06 14.88 2.11
N THR A 122 6.33 15.16 2.38
CA THR A 122 7.29 14.19 2.96
C THR A 122 6.82 13.75 4.33
N THR A 123 6.39 14.69 5.18
CA THR A 123 5.85 14.38 6.51
C THR A 123 4.60 13.49 6.44
N PHE A 124 3.71 13.74 5.48
CA PHE A 124 2.55 12.87 5.23
C PHE A 124 2.98 11.47 4.77
N ALA A 125 3.91 11.40 3.82
CA ALA A 125 4.45 10.18 3.25
C ALA A 125 5.15 9.30 4.30
N GLU A 126 5.92 9.91 5.21
CA GLU A 126 6.56 9.24 6.34
C GLU A 126 5.53 8.64 7.30
N THR A 127 4.46 9.39 7.60
CA THR A 127 3.36 8.89 8.44
C THR A 127 2.66 7.70 7.79
N LEU A 128 2.45 7.74 6.47
CA LEU A 128 1.88 6.63 5.71
C LEU A 128 2.78 5.38 5.76
N LEU A 129 4.09 5.56 5.62
CA LEU A 129 5.07 4.48 5.77
C LEU A 129 5.12 3.92 7.20
N GLU A 130 4.98 4.77 8.21
CA GLU A 130 4.90 4.34 9.61
C GLU A 130 3.66 3.46 9.84
N ILE A 131 2.49 3.89 9.33
CA ILE A 131 1.26 3.10 9.40
C ILE A 131 1.44 1.75 8.73
N TYR A 132 2.07 1.72 7.54
CA TYR A 132 2.39 0.47 6.88
C TYR A 132 3.25 -0.43 7.78
N ARG A 133 4.42 0.05 8.21
CA ARG A 133 5.40 -0.74 8.98
C ARG A 133 4.82 -1.31 10.27
N THR A 134 4.00 -0.52 10.98
CA THR A 134 3.39 -0.92 12.25
C THR A 134 2.21 -1.89 12.10
N ASN A 135 1.71 -2.11 10.88
CA ASN A 135 0.56 -2.96 10.59
C ASN A 135 0.88 -4.08 9.59
N GLU A 136 2.15 -4.43 9.37
CA GLU A 136 2.52 -5.58 8.52
C GLU A 136 1.72 -6.84 8.92
N LYS A 137 1.22 -7.58 7.93
CA LYS A 137 0.36 -8.77 8.11
C LYS A 137 -1.00 -8.53 8.76
N ASN A 138 -1.36 -7.30 9.10
CA ASN A 138 -2.71 -6.96 9.54
C ASN A 138 -3.58 -6.57 8.33
N ASP A 139 -4.25 -7.56 7.73
CA ASP A 139 -5.06 -7.36 6.52
C ASP A 139 -6.20 -6.36 6.69
N ARG A 140 -6.67 -6.14 7.94
CA ARG A 140 -7.71 -5.14 8.22
C ARG A 140 -7.24 -3.71 7.95
N ILE A 141 -5.92 -3.47 7.93
CA ILE A 141 -5.30 -2.18 7.62
C ILE A 141 -4.59 -2.22 6.27
N ILE A 142 -3.81 -3.27 6.00
CA ILE A 142 -2.96 -3.33 4.79
C ILE A 142 -3.77 -3.37 3.49
N VAL A 143 -4.87 -4.14 3.45
CA VAL A 143 -5.69 -4.20 2.22
C VAL A 143 -6.35 -2.84 1.94
N PRO A 144 -6.96 -2.16 2.92
CA PRO A 144 -7.39 -0.76 2.74
C PRO A 144 -6.25 0.21 2.40
N LEU A 145 -5.06 0.04 2.99
CA LEU A 145 -3.89 0.86 2.70
C LEU A 145 -3.43 0.72 1.25
N PHE A 146 -3.49 -0.47 0.66
CA PHE A 146 -3.21 -0.67 -0.76
C PHE A 146 -4.17 0.10 -1.65
N LYS A 147 -5.46 0.08 -1.33
CA LYS A 147 -6.47 0.88 -2.06
C LYS A 147 -6.26 2.39 -1.88
N MET A 148 -5.85 2.82 -0.68
CA MET A 148 -5.48 4.21 -0.45
C MET A 148 -4.25 4.61 -1.27
N LEU A 149 -3.20 3.79 -1.29
CA LEU A 149 -2.00 4.05 -2.10
C LEU A 149 -2.32 4.15 -3.59
N ASP A 150 -3.09 3.19 -4.12
CA ASP A 150 -3.60 3.21 -5.49
C ASP A 150 -4.31 4.53 -5.82
N MET A 151 -5.23 4.94 -4.94
CA MET A 151 -5.93 6.21 -5.06
C MET A 151 -4.99 7.41 -5.04
N LEU A 152 -4.04 7.47 -4.10
CA LEU A 152 -3.10 8.58 -3.98
C LEU A 152 -2.21 8.69 -5.22
N PHE A 153 -1.73 7.57 -5.75
CA PHE A 153 -0.94 7.51 -6.97
C PHE A 153 -1.74 7.95 -8.20
N SER A 154 -2.95 7.44 -8.36
CA SER A 154 -3.82 7.74 -9.50
C SER A 154 -4.28 9.20 -9.56
N ASN A 155 -4.18 9.94 -8.45
CA ASN A 155 -4.54 11.37 -8.37
C ASN A 155 -3.30 12.28 -8.32
N GLY A 156 -2.10 11.78 -8.63
CA GLY A 156 -0.88 12.58 -8.67
C GLY A 156 -0.48 13.20 -7.32
N CYS A 157 -0.93 12.64 -6.20
CA CYS A 157 -0.67 13.23 -4.87
C CYS A 157 0.83 13.27 -4.53
N PHE A 158 1.65 12.46 -5.20
CA PHE A 158 3.08 12.34 -5.01
C PHE A 158 3.89 12.80 -6.24
N GLU A 159 3.30 13.63 -7.11
CA GLU A 159 3.96 14.11 -8.34
C GLU A 159 5.29 14.82 -8.06
N LEU A 160 5.41 15.56 -6.95
CA LEU A 160 6.68 16.20 -6.57
C LEU A 160 7.82 15.19 -6.39
N PHE A 161 7.52 13.96 -5.94
CA PHE A 161 8.53 12.93 -5.72
C PHE A 161 8.98 12.23 -7.02
N THR A 162 8.33 12.48 -8.16
CA THR A 162 8.74 11.88 -9.44
C THR A 162 9.98 12.55 -10.02
N GLN A 163 10.30 13.77 -9.59
CA GLN A 163 11.44 14.56 -10.05
C GLN A 163 12.78 14.11 -9.46
N ASP A 164 12.75 13.36 -8.35
CA ASP A 164 13.93 12.79 -7.70
C ASP A 164 13.88 11.26 -7.71
N GLU A 165 14.65 10.64 -8.60
CA GLU A 165 14.77 9.18 -8.68
C GLU A 165 15.31 8.54 -7.39
N SER A 166 16.01 9.31 -6.56
CA SER A 166 16.57 8.87 -5.29
C SER A 166 15.64 9.07 -4.09
N HIS A 167 14.45 9.64 -4.32
CA HIS A 167 13.51 9.92 -3.24
C HIS A 167 13.17 8.63 -2.47
N PRO A 168 13.24 8.62 -1.12
CA PRO A 168 13.16 7.39 -0.35
C PRO A 168 11.75 6.77 -0.32
N PHE A 169 10.70 7.56 -0.50
CA PHE A 169 9.32 7.11 -0.33
C PHE A 169 8.89 6.00 -1.32
N PRO A 170 9.00 6.17 -2.66
CA PRO A 170 8.60 5.14 -3.61
C PRO A 170 9.33 3.82 -3.39
N GLN A 171 10.64 3.88 -3.12
CA GLN A 171 11.46 2.70 -2.86
C GLN A 171 11.07 2.01 -1.55
N ALA A 172 10.67 2.77 -0.51
CA ALA A 172 10.13 2.21 0.73
C ALA A 172 8.78 1.50 0.52
N VAL A 173 7.84 2.11 -0.21
CA VAL A 173 6.54 1.50 -0.53
C VAL A 173 6.74 0.20 -1.33
N LEU A 174 7.62 0.22 -2.33
CA LEU A 174 7.98 -0.95 -3.12
C LEU A 174 8.51 -2.10 -2.24
N ASN A 175 9.46 -1.80 -1.35
CA ASN A 175 10.09 -2.80 -0.49
C ASN A 175 9.12 -3.40 0.53
N LEU A 176 8.31 -2.55 1.18
CA LEU A 176 7.26 -2.98 2.11
C LEU A 176 6.24 -3.86 1.39
N THR A 177 5.79 -3.47 0.21
CA THR A 177 4.81 -4.22 -0.59
C THR A 177 5.35 -5.57 -1.03
N LYS A 178 6.58 -5.64 -1.53
CA LYS A 178 7.23 -6.91 -1.88
C LYS A 178 7.40 -7.84 -0.66
N LYS A 179 7.80 -7.31 0.50
CA LYS A 179 7.89 -8.08 1.75
C LYS A 179 6.52 -8.58 2.20
N GLU A 180 5.50 -7.76 2.03
CA GLU A 180 4.15 -8.07 2.49
C GLU A 180 3.49 -9.19 1.69
N ILE A 181 3.74 -9.25 0.39
CA ILE A 181 3.22 -10.28 -0.52
C ILE A 181 4.14 -11.50 -0.67
N PHE A 182 5.34 -11.48 -0.09
CA PHE A 182 6.32 -12.54 -0.29
C PHE A 182 5.78 -13.89 0.18
N LYS A 183 5.78 -14.89 -0.72
CA LYS A 183 5.22 -16.23 -0.51
C LYS A 183 3.76 -16.24 -0.01
N LEU A 184 3.00 -15.20 -0.34
CA LEU A 184 1.60 -15.10 0.06
C LEU A 184 0.72 -16.07 -0.75
N GLY A 185 -0.14 -16.81 -0.04
CA GLY A 185 -1.11 -17.73 -0.64
C GLY A 185 -2.50 -17.13 -0.89
N ASP A 186 -2.69 -15.84 -0.60
CA ASP A 186 -3.98 -15.14 -0.76
C ASP A 186 -4.02 -14.37 -2.10
N ALA A 187 -4.77 -14.90 -3.06
CA ALA A 187 -4.96 -14.27 -4.37
C ALA A 187 -5.59 -12.88 -4.29
N ARG A 188 -6.51 -12.62 -3.35
CA ARG A 188 -7.23 -11.33 -3.27
C ARG A 188 -6.32 -10.19 -2.84
N LYS A 189 -5.46 -10.47 -1.87
CA LYS A 189 -4.47 -9.50 -1.41
C LYS A 189 -3.38 -9.27 -2.45
N LEU A 190 -2.95 -10.32 -3.17
CA LEU A 190 -2.06 -10.18 -4.33
C LEU A 190 -2.67 -9.25 -5.39
N ILE A 191 -3.93 -9.49 -5.77
CA ILE A 191 -4.67 -8.64 -6.71
C ILE A 191 -4.71 -7.19 -6.23
N THR A 192 -5.00 -6.94 -4.95
CA THR A 192 -5.05 -5.57 -4.42
C THR A 192 -3.67 -4.88 -4.48
N SER A 193 -2.57 -5.64 -4.35
CA SER A 193 -1.22 -5.09 -4.46
C SER A 193 -0.79 -4.74 -5.90
N VAL A 194 -1.46 -5.27 -6.93
CA VAL A 194 -1.16 -4.97 -8.35
C VAL A 194 -1.18 -3.46 -8.57
N ASN A 195 -2.25 -2.79 -8.14
CA ASN A 195 -2.43 -1.36 -8.35
C ASN A 195 -1.36 -0.52 -7.65
N VAL A 196 -0.83 -0.99 -6.51
CA VAL A 196 0.30 -0.32 -5.85
C VAL A 196 1.54 -0.37 -6.74
N PHE A 197 1.85 -1.52 -7.36
CA PHE A 197 2.98 -1.61 -8.29
C PHE A 197 2.75 -0.83 -9.59
N CYS A 198 1.53 -0.80 -10.12
CA CYS A 198 1.18 0.04 -11.27
C CYS A 198 1.35 1.53 -10.94
N GLY A 199 0.87 1.98 -9.77
CA GLY A 199 1.05 3.35 -9.30
C GLY A 199 2.52 3.72 -9.12
N LEU A 200 3.38 2.77 -8.72
CA LEU A 200 4.81 3.00 -8.58
C LEU A 200 5.56 3.15 -9.91
N LEU A 201 4.94 2.86 -11.06
CA LEU A 201 5.57 3.02 -12.37
C LEU A 201 5.85 4.50 -12.70
N GLN A 202 5.09 5.44 -12.11
CA GLN A 202 5.30 6.87 -12.29
C GLN A 202 6.67 7.36 -11.76
N PHE A 203 7.32 6.64 -10.85
CA PHE A 203 8.61 7.04 -10.27
C PHE A 203 9.79 6.42 -11.04
N PRO A 204 10.58 7.21 -11.80
CA PRO A 204 11.62 6.68 -12.68
C PRO A 204 12.76 5.93 -11.96
N GLY A 205 13.72 5.46 -12.75
CA GLY A 205 14.89 4.74 -12.26
C GLY A 205 14.58 3.36 -11.66
N VAL A 206 15.23 3.06 -10.54
CA VAL A 206 15.23 1.71 -9.92
C VAL A 206 13.84 1.29 -9.44
N THR A 207 13.01 2.24 -9.01
CA THR A 207 11.65 1.96 -8.51
C THR A 207 10.74 1.48 -9.64
N ARG A 208 10.66 2.20 -10.76
CA ARG A 208 9.93 1.79 -11.98
C ARG A 208 10.36 0.42 -12.45
N MET A 209 11.68 0.22 -12.65
CA MET A 209 12.23 -1.06 -13.11
C MET A 209 11.82 -2.23 -12.22
N LYS A 210 11.97 -2.10 -10.89
CA LYS A 210 11.62 -3.18 -9.95
C LYS A 210 10.11 -3.41 -9.83
N SER A 211 9.29 -2.39 -10.09
CA SER A 211 7.83 -2.48 -10.10
C SER A 211 7.36 -3.24 -11.34
N PHE A 212 7.88 -2.90 -12.53
CA PHE A 212 7.67 -3.70 -13.73
C PHE A 212 8.09 -5.16 -13.54
N GLN A 213 9.28 -5.42 -12.99
CA GLN A 213 9.71 -6.80 -12.71
C GLN A 213 8.71 -7.56 -11.83
N GLN A 214 8.13 -6.90 -10.82
CA GLN A 214 7.15 -7.52 -9.95
C GLN A 214 5.82 -7.79 -10.68
N LEU A 215 5.37 -6.89 -11.54
CA LEU A 215 4.20 -7.08 -12.40
C LEU A 215 4.44 -8.22 -13.40
N CYS A 216 5.62 -8.31 -14.01
CA CYS A 216 6.01 -9.42 -14.90
C CYS A 216 6.12 -10.78 -14.17
N ILE A 217 6.34 -10.79 -12.85
CA ILE A 217 6.19 -12.00 -12.03
C ILE A 217 4.70 -12.36 -11.88
N PHE A 218 3.84 -11.37 -11.67
CA PHE A 218 2.41 -11.58 -11.52
C PHE A 218 1.71 -12.03 -12.81
N LEU A 219 2.15 -11.58 -13.98
CA LEU A 219 1.69 -12.04 -15.30
C LEU A 219 1.86 -13.55 -15.52
N CYS A 220 2.77 -14.20 -14.77
CA CYS A 220 2.98 -15.64 -14.80
C CYS A 220 2.67 -16.31 -13.44
N HIS A 221 1.82 -15.70 -12.61
CA HIS A 221 1.47 -16.25 -11.30
C HIS A 221 0.64 -17.54 -11.42
N LYS A 222 0.72 -18.42 -10.40
CA LYS A 222 -0.07 -19.67 -10.37
C LYS A 222 -1.59 -19.47 -10.33
N TYR A 223 -2.05 -18.28 -9.92
CA TYR A 223 -3.47 -17.94 -9.87
C TYR A 223 -3.87 -17.15 -11.14
N PRO A 224 -4.74 -17.69 -12.02
CA PRO A 224 -5.12 -17.02 -13.26
C PRO A 224 -5.72 -15.61 -13.05
N GLN A 225 -6.49 -15.44 -11.98
CA GLN A 225 -7.08 -14.14 -11.64
C GLN A 225 -6.02 -13.06 -11.37
N VAL A 226 -4.90 -13.42 -10.72
CA VAL A 226 -3.78 -12.49 -10.50
C VAL A 226 -3.17 -12.08 -11.85
N ARG A 227 -3.03 -13.03 -12.79
CA ARG A 227 -2.45 -12.76 -14.12
C ARG A 227 -3.31 -11.79 -14.93
N LYS A 228 -4.61 -12.09 -15.04
CA LYS A 228 -5.60 -11.23 -15.73
C LYS A 228 -5.64 -9.83 -15.17
N THR A 229 -5.83 -9.70 -13.85
CA THR A 229 -5.88 -8.38 -13.23
C THR A 229 -4.56 -7.62 -13.39
N THR A 230 -3.42 -8.32 -13.36
CA THR A 230 -2.13 -7.66 -13.64
C THR A 230 -2.07 -7.12 -15.05
N ALA A 231 -2.50 -7.88 -16.05
CA ALA A 231 -2.52 -7.43 -17.43
C ALA A 231 -3.45 -6.23 -17.64
N ASP A 232 -4.69 -6.32 -17.12
CA ASP A 232 -5.69 -5.24 -17.24
C ASP A 232 -5.19 -3.94 -16.59
N GLN A 233 -4.63 -4.03 -15.38
CA GLN A 233 -4.16 -2.86 -14.63
C GLN A 233 -2.85 -2.32 -15.18
N LEU A 234 -1.99 -3.16 -15.74
CA LEU A 234 -0.78 -2.70 -16.42
C LEU A 234 -1.13 -1.99 -17.72
N TYR A 235 -2.10 -2.50 -18.49
CA TYR A 235 -2.63 -1.81 -19.67
C TYR A 235 -3.24 -0.45 -19.31
N ALA A 236 -4.03 -0.37 -18.23
CA ALA A 236 -4.54 0.91 -17.76
C ALA A 236 -3.42 1.88 -17.36
N ALA A 237 -2.34 1.37 -16.74
CA ALA A 237 -1.19 2.18 -16.38
C ALA A 237 -0.43 2.73 -17.60
N THR A 238 -0.30 1.97 -18.69
CA THR A 238 0.32 2.46 -19.93
C THR A 238 -0.49 3.55 -20.62
N LEU A 239 -1.80 3.62 -20.37
CA LEU A 239 -2.66 4.72 -20.82
C LEU A 239 -2.63 5.94 -19.89
N THR A 240 -2.21 5.75 -18.63
CA THR A 240 -2.22 6.80 -17.61
C THR A 240 -0.88 7.51 -17.50
N TYR A 241 0.22 6.79 -17.71
CA TYR A 241 1.58 7.33 -17.61
C TYR A 241 2.28 7.22 -18.96
N ASP A 242 2.41 8.34 -19.67
CA ASP A 242 2.86 8.38 -21.06
C ASP A 242 4.35 8.03 -21.25
N ASP A 243 5.15 8.06 -20.18
CA ASP A 243 6.61 7.92 -20.23
C ASP A 243 7.13 6.56 -19.72
N ILE A 244 6.24 5.63 -19.36
CA ILE A 244 6.65 4.35 -18.76
C ILE A 244 7.02 3.29 -19.81
N ILE A 245 6.58 3.47 -21.06
CA ILE A 245 6.87 2.58 -22.20
C ILE A 245 7.56 3.39 -23.31
N PRO A 246 8.62 2.88 -23.95
CA PRO A 246 9.18 3.49 -25.15
C PRO A 246 8.12 3.61 -26.26
N ALA A 247 8.06 4.76 -26.94
CA ALA A 247 7.01 5.05 -27.92
C ALA A 247 6.97 4.01 -29.06
N GLU A 248 8.13 3.51 -29.49
CA GLU A 248 8.28 2.48 -30.52
C GLU A 248 7.74 1.10 -30.10
N SER A 249 7.56 0.86 -28.79
CA SER A 249 7.08 -0.40 -28.23
C SER A 249 5.65 -0.30 -27.68
N LEU A 250 5.06 0.88 -27.62
CA LEU A 250 3.77 1.10 -26.96
C LEU A 250 2.63 0.29 -27.58
N ASP A 251 2.53 0.27 -28.91
CA ASP A 251 1.50 -0.47 -29.63
C ASP A 251 1.63 -1.99 -29.38
N ASP A 252 2.85 -2.52 -29.54
CA ASP A 252 3.16 -3.93 -29.31
C ASP A 252 2.88 -4.36 -27.85
N VAL A 253 3.27 -3.54 -26.88
CA VAL A 253 3.00 -3.79 -25.46
C VAL A 253 1.49 -3.77 -25.20
N SER A 254 0.77 -2.81 -25.77
CA SER A 254 -0.69 -2.70 -25.64
C SER A 254 -1.41 -3.92 -26.20
N ILE A 255 -1.00 -4.39 -27.37
CA ILE A 255 -1.50 -5.62 -28.00
C ILE A 255 -1.21 -6.83 -27.10
N ILE A 256 0.02 -6.99 -26.62
CA ILE A 256 0.38 -8.11 -25.73
C ILE A 256 -0.49 -8.12 -24.48
N LEU A 257 -0.68 -6.98 -23.81
CA LEU A 257 -1.43 -6.91 -22.56
C LEU A 257 -2.92 -7.20 -22.77
N SER A 258 -3.50 -6.71 -23.86
CA SER A 258 -4.95 -6.81 -24.13
C SER A 258 -5.38 -8.08 -24.86
N GLU A 259 -4.60 -8.57 -25.82
CA GLU A 259 -4.98 -9.72 -26.68
C GLU A 259 -4.47 -11.07 -26.17
N THR A 260 -3.49 -11.09 -25.26
CA THR A 260 -2.99 -12.34 -24.69
C THR A 260 -4.05 -13.02 -23.81
N SER A 261 -4.30 -14.30 -24.04
CA SER A 261 -5.11 -15.12 -23.13
C SER A 261 -4.33 -15.45 -21.85
N TRP A 262 -4.47 -14.59 -20.83
CA TRP A 262 -3.78 -14.74 -19.54
C TRP A 262 -4.26 -15.95 -18.69
N ASP A 263 -5.19 -16.76 -19.19
CA ASP A 263 -5.55 -18.06 -18.62
C ASP A 263 -4.68 -19.22 -19.13
N ALA A 264 -3.87 -19.00 -20.17
CA ALA A 264 -3.01 -20.00 -20.80
C ALA A 264 -1.99 -20.64 -19.84
N SER A 265 -1.27 -21.66 -20.34
CA SER A 265 -0.24 -22.36 -19.57
C SER A 265 0.88 -21.39 -19.14
N ILE A 266 1.48 -21.64 -17.97
CA ILE A 266 2.54 -20.76 -17.47
C ILE A 266 3.77 -20.82 -18.39
N GLU A 267 4.01 -21.97 -19.00
CA GLU A 267 5.07 -22.21 -19.97
C GLU A 267 4.94 -21.29 -21.19
N GLU A 268 3.74 -21.19 -21.77
CA GLU A 268 3.44 -20.26 -22.87
C GLU A 268 3.56 -18.80 -22.41
N LEU A 269 2.94 -18.46 -21.28
CA LEU A 269 2.94 -17.09 -20.77
C LEU A 269 4.35 -16.58 -20.44
N ARG A 270 5.28 -17.46 -20.05
CA ARG A 270 6.68 -17.08 -19.80
C ARG A 270 7.38 -16.57 -21.05
N ILE A 271 7.08 -17.15 -22.22
CA ILE A 271 7.66 -16.72 -23.50
C ILE A 271 7.15 -15.31 -23.84
N ILE A 272 5.84 -15.11 -23.75
CA ILE A 272 5.19 -13.81 -24.00
C ILE A 272 5.69 -12.74 -23.03
N ARG A 273 5.73 -13.06 -21.73
CA ARG A 273 6.21 -12.16 -20.68
C ARG A 273 7.69 -11.80 -20.85
N ASN A 274 8.53 -12.70 -21.35
CA ASN A 274 9.94 -12.39 -21.61
C ASN A 274 10.07 -11.43 -22.81
N ARG A 275 9.29 -11.61 -23.89
CA ARG A 275 9.19 -10.64 -24.99
C ARG A 275 8.76 -9.26 -24.48
N LEU A 276 7.78 -9.21 -23.59
CA LEU A 276 7.38 -7.96 -22.92
C LEU A 276 8.54 -7.36 -22.10
N CYS A 277 9.32 -8.17 -21.38
CA CYS A 277 10.49 -7.68 -20.64
C CYS A 277 11.56 -7.08 -21.57
N ASP A 278 11.78 -7.69 -22.74
CA ASP A 278 12.73 -7.20 -23.75
C ASP A 278 12.31 -5.83 -24.28
N MET A 279 11.03 -5.65 -24.61
CA MET A 279 10.45 -4.36 -25.03
C MET A 279 10.58 -3.27 -23.96
N LEU A 280 10.43 -3.65 -22.69
CA LEU A 280 10.56 -2.75 -21.54
C LEU A 280 12.03 -2.50 -21.15
N GLY A 281 13.00 -3.20 -21.76
CA GLY A 281 14.41 -3.12 -21.38
C GLY A 281 14.71 -3.60 -19.95
N ILE A 282 13.90 -4.52 -19.40
CA ILE A 282 14.05 -5.01 -18.03
C ILE A 282 14.54 -6.47 -17.97
N PRO A 283 15.27 -6.87 -16.91
CA PRO A 283 15.69 -8.25 -16.73
C PRO A 283 14.53 -9.23 -16.60
N HIS A 284 14.66 -10.40 -17.24
CA HIS A 284 13.66 -11.47 -17.18
C HIS A 284 13.52 -12.03 -15.76
N PRO A 285 12.29 -12.28 -15.28
CA PRO A 285 12.09 -12.98 -14.02
C PRO A 285 12.56 -14.44 -14.11
N VAL A 286 13.64 -14.76 -13.40
CA VAL A 286 14.18 -16.12 -13.29
C VAL A 286 13.67 -16.83 -12.04
N LEU A 287 13.40 -18.13 -12.17
CA LEU A 287 13.16 -18.99 -11.01
C LEU A 287 14.48 -19.12 -10.24
N LYS A 288 14.49 -18.78 -8.95
CA LYS A 288 15.62 -19.13 -8.10
C LYS A 288 15.69 -20.65 -8.03
N SER A 289 16.69 -21.24 -8.67
CA SER A 289 16.95 -22.67 -8.49
C SER A 289 17.20 -22.90 -7.00
N SER A 290 16.41 -23.80 -6.42
CA SER A 290 16.70 -24.35 -5.11
C SER A 290 18.02 -25.08 -5.22
N THR A 291 19.13 -24.42 -4.88
CA THR A 291 20.39 -25.08 -4.55
C THR A 291 20.23 -25.75 -3.19
N ALA A 292 19.32 -26.72 -3.12
CA ALA A 292 19.42 -27.78 -2.14
C ALA A 292 20.68 -28.56 -2.56
N LYS A 293 21.79 -28.29 -1.88
CA LYS A 293 22.93 -29.21 -1.90
C LYS A 293 22.41 -30.53 -1.35
N THR A 294 22.02 -31.44 -2.23
CA THR A 294 21.84 -32.85 -1.89
C THR A 294 23.21 -33.38 -1.54
N SER A 295 23.64 -33.20 -0.29
CA SER A 295 24.73 -33.98 0.27
C SER A 295 24.22 -35.42 0.35
N VAL A 296 24.44 -36.17 -0.72
CA VAL A 296 24.35 -37.63 -0.69
C VAL A 296 25.37 -38.08 0.36
N LYS A 297 24.88 -38.34 1.59
CA LYS A 297 25.62 -39.15 2.55
C LYS A 297 25.72 -40.53 1.92
N ILE A 298 26.86 -40.81 1.29
CA ILE A 298 27.28 -42.18 1.04
C ILE A 298 27.33 -42.82 2.43
N LYS A 299 26.37 -43.71 2.72
CA LYS A 299 26.46 -44.61 3.87
C LYS A 299 27.72 -45.42 3.66
N LYS A 300 28.74 -45.13 4.46
CA LYS A 300 29.91 -45.99 4.59
C LYS A 300 29.40 -47.33 5.10
N ASP A 301 29.66 -48.37 4.32
CA ASP A 301 29.21 -49.73 4.58
C ASP A 301 29.82 -50.19 5.93
N GLU A 302 28.99 -50.39 6.95
CA GLU A 302 29.40 -50.79 8.31
C GLU A 302 29.92 -52.26 8.36
N LEU A 303 30.12 -52.89 7.22
CA LEU A 303 30.65 -54.25 7.07
C LEU A 303 32.18 -54.32 6.85
N GLU A 304 32.87 -53.20 6.60
CA GLU A 304 34.35 -53.19 6.55
C GLU A 304 35.00 -53.19 7.94
N SER A 305 34.28 -52.77 8.99
CA SER A 305 34.81 -52.71 10.36
C SER A 305 34.88 -54.06 11.09
N TYR A 306 34.26 -55.11 10.55
CA TYR A 306 34.28 -56.45 11.17
C TYR A 306 35.40 -57.36 10.64
N LYS A 307 35.98 -57.07 9.47
CA LYS A 307 37.09 -57.86 8.90
C LYS A 307 38.44 -57.60 9.58
N ASP A 308 38.61 -56.45 10.24
CA ASP A 308 39.84 -56.08 10.95
C ASP A 308 39.90 -56.59 12.40
N LEU A 309 38.81 -57.13 12.95
CA LEU A 309 38.75 -57.69 14.31
C LEU A 309 38.99 -59.20 14.37
N VAL A 310 39.00 -59.90 13.24
CA VAL A 310 39.20 -61.37 13.17
C VAL A 310 40.64 -61.75 12.76
N SER A 311 41.45 -60.77 12.33
CA SER A 311 42.84 -61.00 11.88
C SER A 311 43.91 -60.69 12.94
N ARG A 312 43.53 -60.39 14.19
CA ARG A 312 44.44 -60.17 15.32
C ARG A 312 43.95 -60.87 16.59
N GLY A 313 44.13 -62.18 16.67
CA GLY A 313 43.96 -62.94 17.91
C GLY A 313 43.92 -64.45 17.72
N PHE A 314 45.10 -65.06 17.80
CA PHE A 314 45.42 -66.51 17.83
C PHE A 314 45.23 -67.32 16.54
#